data_AF-A0A060ZKS6-F1
#
_entry.id   AF-A0A060ZKS6-F1
#
_cell.length_a   1.000
_cell.length_b   1.000
_cell.length_c   1.000
_cell.angle_alpha   90.00
_cell.angle_beta   90.00
_cell.angle_gamma   90.00
#
_symmetry.space_group_name_H-M   'P 1'
#
loop_
_entity.id
_entity.type
_entity.pdbx_description
1 polymer ?
#
loop_
_entity_poly.entity_id
_entity_poly.type
_entity_poly.pdbx_seq_one_letter_code
_entity_poly.pdbx_strand_id
1 'polypeptide(L)'
;MALSVVYAADTGHVVGALALTGAGAPADVASLVGRALPLRVSLGEGRIATLPLNARDLDVAAVDDEPGALAQPLAHGVETTPEGKPKPGLVRLASWTEGITLATDGVTVTVKVASARATPVVALVSDEQDTHVLTGEIPAQQTQVKLPVTLEAGSAHGVLVLAVGWAGRLERLGVT
;
A
#
# COMPACT_ATOMS: atom_id res chain seq x y z
N MET A 1 -22.41 -5.16 9.89
CA MET A 1 -22.68 -4.46 8.62
C MET A 1 -21.61 -4.87 7.62
N ALA A 2 -21.88 -4.92 6.32
CA ALA A 2 -20.83 -5.26 5.34
C ALA A 2 -20.05 -4.00 4.95
N LEU A 3 -18.74 -4.09 4.86
CA LEU A 3 -17.88 -3.02 4.34
C LEU A 3 -17.52 -3.31 2.88
N SER A 4 -17.33 -2.27 2.10
CA SER A 4 -16.68 -2.37 0.79
C SER A 4 -15.27 -1.83 0.90
N VAL A 5 -14.28 -2.63 0.55
CA VAL A 5 -12.87 -2.22 0.57
C VAL A 5 -12.31 -2.13 -0.84
N VAL A 6 -11.44 -1.15 -1.06
CA VAL A 6 -10.56 -1.09 -2.22
C VAL A 6 -9.20 -1.61 -1.77
N TYR A 7 -8.63 -2.55 -2.49
CA TYR A 7 -7.37 -3.17 -2.14
C TYR A 7 -6.41 -3.26 -3.34
N ALA A 8 -5.11 -3.23 -3.08
CA ALA A 8 -4.08 -3.44 -4.09
C ALA A 8 -4.00 -4.92 -4.44
N ALA A 9 -4.34 -5.30 -5.66
CA ALA A 9 -4.52 -6.70 -6.06
C ALA A 9 -3.23 -7.52 -5.87
N ASP A 10 -2.07 -6.94 -6.22
CA ASP A 10 -0.78 -7.63 -6.18
C ASP A 10 -0.29 -7.93 -4.75
N THR A 11 -0.71 -7.13 -3.77
CA THR A 11 -0.19 -7.20 -2.40
C THR A 11 -1.26 -7.48 -1.34
N GLY A 12 -2.53 -7.50 -1.73
CA GLY A 12 -3.68 -7.69 -0.85
C GLY A 12 -3.99 -6.52 0.08
N HIS A 13 -3.23 -5.42 0.06
CA HIS A 13 -3.39 -4.34 1.06
C HIS A 13 -4.68 -3.57 0.85
N VAL A 14 -5.47 -3.36 1.90
CA VAL A 14 -6.60 -2.44 1.85
C VAL A 14 -6.07 -1.00 1.82
N VAL A 15 -6.48 -0.24 0.81
CA VAL A 15 -6.04 1.15 0.57
C VAL A 15 -7.19 2.16 0.76
N GLY A 16 -8.41 1.66 0.89
CA GLY A 16 -9.59 2.44 1.28
C GLY A 16 -10.72 1.53 1.73
N ALA A 17 -11.58 2.04 2.60
CA ALA A 17 -12.76 1.33 3.08
C ALA A 17 -13.98 2.26 3.09
N LEU A 18 -15.13 1.70 2.74
CA LEU A 18 -16.40 2.40 2.58
C LEU A 18 -17.49 1.64 3.34
N ALA A 19 -18.14 2.31 4.27
CA ALA A 19 -19.37 1.81 4.88
C ALA A 19 -20.55 2.21 3.98
N LEU A 20 -20.96 1.29 3.10
CA LEU A 20 -22.11 1.51 2.22
C LEU A 20 -23.41 1.13 2.95
N THR A 21 -24.37 2.04 2.94
CA THR A 21 -25.76 1.75 3.35
C THR A 21 -26.53 1.25 2.13
N GLY A 22 -26.32 -0.01 1.73
CA GLY A 22 -26.97 -0.56 0.52
C GLY A 22 -26.42 -1.91 0.05
N ALA A 23 -26.85 -2.33 -1.14
CA ALA A 23 -26.51 -3.63 -1.72
C ALA A 23 -25.06 -3.68 -2.23
N GLY A 24 -24.25 -4.57 -1.63
CA GLY A 24 -22.97 -5.08 -2.15
C GLY A 24 -21.86 -4.06 -2.38
N ALA A 25 -20.63 -4.54 -2.55
CA ALA A 25 -19.56 -3.70 -3.08
C ALA A 25 -19.78 -3.47 -4.59
N PRO A 26 -19.50 -2.27 -5.14
CA PRO A 26 -19.59 -2.02 -6.57
C PRO A 26 -18.73 -3.02 -7.35
N ALA A 27 -19.26 -3.53 -8.46
CA ALA A 27 -18.55 -4.49 -9.31
C ALA A 27 -17.38 -3.85 -10.08
N ASP A 28 -17.39 -2.53 -10.26
CA ASP A 28 -16.36 -1.79 -10.97
C ASP A 28 -15.58 -0.88 -10.01
N VAL A 29 -14.28 -1.14 -9.88
CA VAL A 29 -13.33 -0.36 -9.09
C VAL A 29 -13.29 1.10 -9.54
N ALA A 30 -13.36 1.35 -10.86
CA ALA A 30 -13.29 2.70 -11.41
C ALA A 30 -14.50 3.56 -10.99
N SER A 31 -15.63 2.92 -10.67
CA SER A 31 -16.79 3.61 -10.10
C SER A 31 -16.54 4.14 -8.68
N LEU A 32 -15.53 3.62 -7.97
CA LEU A 32 -15.13 4.09 -6.63
C LEU A 32 -13.94 5.05 -6.66
N VAL A 33 -12.95 4.79 -7.52
CA VAL A 33 -11.66 5.51 -7.48
C VAL A 33 -11.40 6.37 -8.72
N GLY A 34 -12.29 6.36 -9.71
CA GLY A 34 -12.02 6.96 -11.01
C GLY A 34 -10.85 6.26 -11.72
N ARG A 35 -9.91 7.03 -12.28
CA ARG A 35 -8.73 6.46 -12.96
C ARG A 35 -7.67 5.92 -12.00
N ALA A 36 -7.58 6.49 -10.80
CA ALA A 36 -6.59 6.13 -9.79
C ALA A 36 -7.05 6.63 -8.40
N LEU A 37 -6.74 5.89 -7.35
CA LEU A 37 -6.95 6.30 -5.97
C LEU A 37 -5.76 7.15 -5.50
N PRO A 38 -5.95 8.46 -5.17
CA PRO A 38 -4.85 9.29 -4.69
C PRO A 38 -4.66 9.13 -3.17
N LEU A 39 -3.54 8.51 -2.77
CA LEU A 39 -3.07 8.60 -1.38
C LEU A 39 -2.25 9.87 -1.20
N ARG A 40 -2.43 10.56 -0.07
CA ARG A 40 -1.79 11.87 0.17
C ARG A 40 -0.99 11.85 1.45
N VAL A 41 0.19 12.47 1.41
CA VAL A 41 1.03 12.67 2.59
C VAL A 41 1.58 14.09 2.58
N SER A 42 1.55 14.73 3.75
CA SER A 42 2.09 16.09 3.91
C SER A 42 3.62 16.05 3.89
N LEU A 43 4.23 16.89 3.05
CA LEU A 43 5.66 17.10 2.99
C LEU A 43 6.12 18.28 3.87
N GLY A 44 5.21 18.90 4.62
CA GLY A 44 5.46 20.12 5.39
C GLY A 44 5.25 21.40 4.57
N GLU A 45 5.19 22.56 5.22
CA GLU A 45 5.08 23.88 4.55
C GLU A 45 3.94 24.01 3.52
N GLY A 46 2.83 23.28 3.74
CA GLY A 46 1.67 23.27 2.83
C GLY A 46 1.83 22.37 1.59
N ARG A 47 2.99 21.73 1.42
CA ARG A 47 3.30 20.79 0.35
C ARG A 47 2.68 19.41 0.61
N ILE A 48 2.14 18.75 -0.42
CA ILE A 48 1.46 17.45 -0.31
C ILE A 48 1.83 16.54 -1.48
N ALA A 49 2.58 15.47 -1.22
CA ALA A 49 2.79 14.43 -2.21
C ALA A 49 1.48 13.65 -2.44
N THR A 50 1.15 13.43 -3.71
CA THR A 50 0.04 12.56 -4.13
C THR A 50 0.63 11.30 -4.75
N LEU A 51 0.33 10.15 -4.16
CA LEU A 51 0.75 8.83 -4.62
C LEU A 51 -0.44 8.11 -5.27
N PRO A 52 -0.58 8.19 -6.60
CA PRO A 52 -1.69 7.56 -7.31
C PRO A 52 -1.52 6.04 -7.41
N LEU A 53 -2.50 5.30 -6.90
CA LEU A 53 -2.64 3.87 -7.18
C LEU A 53 -3.57 3.69 -8.39
N ASN A 54 -3.07 3.13 -9.49
CA ASN A 54 -3.88 3.00 -10.71
C ASN A 54 -5.06 2.06 -10.49
N ALA A 55 -6.23 2.39 -11.02
CA ALA A 55 -7.43 1.56 -10.89
C ALA A 55 -7.24 0.12 -11.43
N ARG A 56 -6.36 -0.07 -12.42
CA ARG A 56 -6.04 -1.41 -12.97
C ARG A 56 -5.26 -2.32 -12.02
N ASP A 57 -4.59 -1.73 -11.02
CA ASP A 57 -3.78 -2.42 -10.02
C ASP A 57 -4.57 -2.58 -8.70
N LEU A 58 -5.85 -2.18 -8.71
CA LEU A 58 -6.77 -2.18 -7.59
C LEU A 58 -7.95 -3.12 -7.87
N ASP A 59 -8.51 -3.68 -6.81
CA ASP A 59 -9.72 -4.48 -6.84
C ASP A 59 -10.63 -4.11 -5.65
N VAL A 60 -11.88 -4.58 -5.66
CA VAL A 60 -12.90 -4.29 -4.66
C VAL A 60 -13.43 -5.58 -4.05
N ALA A 61 -13.60 -5.60 -2.73
CA ALA A 61 -14.22 -6.71 -2.02
C ALA A 61 -15.32 -6.22 -1.09
N ALA A 62 -16.42 -6.98 -1.03
CA ALA A 62 -17.37 -6.92 0.07
C ALA A 62 -16.84 -7.80 1.20
N VAL A 63 -16.67 -7.22 2.38
CA VAL A 63 -16.09 -7.88 3.56
C VAL A 63 -17.02 -7.75 4.75
N ASP A 64 -16.81 -8.62 5.73
CA ASP A 64 -17.48 -8.56 7.02
C ASP A 64 -17.15 -7.24 7.74
N ASP A 65 -17.93 -6.93 8.78
CA ASP A 65 -17.76 -5.70 9.55
C ASP A 65 -16.40 -5.68 10.24
N GLU A 66 -15.52 -4.78 9.81
CA GLU A 66 -14.20 -4.59 10.39
C GLU A 66 -13.95 -3.09 10.59
N PRO A 67 -14.44 -2.51 11.72
CA PRO A 67 -14.33 -1.08 11.98
C PRO A 67 -12.89 -0.56 11.93
N GLY A 68 -11.90 -1.41 12.21
CA GLY A 68 -10.49 -1.07 12.10
C GLY A 68 -10.07 -0.64 10.69
N ALA A 69 -10.70 -1.19 9.65
CA ALA A 69 -10.37 -0.91 8.26
C ALA A 69 -10.79 0.51 7.82
N LEU A 70 -11.78 1.11 8.47
CA LEU A 70 -12.18 2.51 8.23
C LEU A 70 -11.15 3.50 8.81
N ALA A 71 -10.56 3.17 9.96
CA ALA A 71 -9.59 4.03 10.63
C ALA A 71 -8.16 3.82 10.11
N GLN A 72 -7.80 2.58 9.80
CA GLN A 72 -6.43 2.18 9.43
C GLN A 72 -6.49 1.14 8.29
N PRO A 73 -6.89 1.54 7.07
CA PRO A 73 -7.03 0.60 5.94
C PRO A 73 -5.73 -0.18 5.69
N LEU A 74 -4.59 0.51 5.65
CA LEU A 74 -3.28 -0.11 5.38
C LEU A 74 -2.83 -1.15 6.42
N ALA A 75 -3.46 -1.23 7.59
CA ALA A 75 -3.19 -2.26 8.58
C ALA A 75 -3.94 -3.58 8.31
N HIS A 76 -4.73 -3.65 7.24
CA HIS A 76 -5.55 -4.79 6.89
C HIS A 76 -5.25 -5.28 5.47
N GLY A 77 -5.43 -6.58 5.25
CA GLY A 77 -5.26 -7.24 3.98
C GLY A 77 -6.47 -8.08 3.59
N VAL A 78 -6.69 -8.19 2.30
CA VAL A 78 -7.60 -9.14 1.66
C VAL A 78 -6.79 -10.37 1.29
N GLU A 79 -7.26 -11.53 1.76
CA GLU A 79 -6.79 -12.82 1.27
C GLU A 79 -7.73 -13.34 0.18
N THR A 80 -7.18 -14.00 -0.82
CA THR A 80 -7.96 -14.69 -1.84
C THR A 80 -8.03 -16.19 -1.56
N THR A 81 -9.12 -16.79 -2.02
CA THR A 81 -9.30 -18.23 -2.14
C THR A 81 -8.45 -18.78 -3.29
N PRO A 82 -8.22 -20.10 -3.37
CA PRO A 82 -7.53 -20.71 -4.51
C PRO A 82 -8.17 -20.38 -5.87
N GLU A 83 -9.47 -20.10 -5.89
CA GLU A 83 -10.23 -19.69 -7.08
C GLU A 83 -10.09 -18.19 -7.40
N GLY A 84 -9.23 -17.46 -6.68
CA GLY A 84 -8.97 -16.04 -6.88
C GLY A 84 -10.05 -15.10 -6.32
N LYS A 85 -11.03 -15.62 -5.57
CA LYS A 85 -12.08 -14.78 -4.97
C LYS A 85 -11.64 -14.24 -3.61
N PRO A 86 -11.92 -12.96 -3.28
CA PRO A 86 -11.62 -12.41 -1.96
C PRO A 86 -12.41 -13.15 -0.88
N LYS A 87 -11.75 -13.45 0.24
CA LYS A 87 -12.40 -13.97 1.45
C LYS A 87 -13.19 -12.84 2.13
N PRO A 88 -14.29 -13.17 2.84
CA PRO A 88 -15.11 -12.17 3.51
C PRO A 88 -14.41 -11.53 4.72
N GLY A 89 -13.52 -12.26 5.40
CA GLY A 89 -12.77 -11.74 6.53
C GLY A 89 -11.49 -11.02 6.11
N LEU A 90 -11.26 -9.82 6.65
CA LEU A 90 -9.97 -9.14 6.53
C LEU A 90 -8.94 -9.75 7.49
N VAL A 91 -7.68 -9.76 7.06
CA VAL A 91 -6.55 -10.15 7.91
C VAL A 91 -5.89 -8.90 8.47
N ARG A 92 -5.59 -8.89 9.78
CA ARG A 92 -4.75 -7.85 10.38
C ARG A 92 -3.30 -8.12 10.01
N LEU A 93 -2.67 -7.17 9.32
CA LEU A 93 -1.28 -7.28 8.85
C LEU A 93 -0.30 -6.98 9.98
N ALA A 94 0.89 -7.58 9.91
CA ALA A 94 1.93 -7.40 10.92
C ALA A 94 2.44 -5.95 10.93
N SER A 95 2.37 -5.29 12.09
CA SER A 95 2.85 -3.92 12.24
C SER A 95 4.38 -3.84 12.32
N TRP A 96 4.93 -2.77 11.75
CA TRP A 96 6.35 -2.43 11.77
C TRP A 96 6.47 -0.92 11.75
N THR A 97 7.48 -0.39 12.42
CA THR A 97 7.64 1.06 12.71
C THR A 97 8.91 1.65 12.11
N GLU A 98 9.87 0.81 11.77
CA GLU A 98 11.14 1.19 11.17
C GLU A 98 11.38 0.30 9.95
N GLY A 99 12.39 0.63 9.14
CA GLY A 99 12.81 -0.21 8.03
C GLY A 99 12.50 0.32 6.64
N ILE A 100 12.08 1.59 6.50
CA ILE A 100 12.07 2.25 5.20
C ILE A 100 13.10 3.36 5.24
N THR A 101 14.10 3.30 4.36
CA THR A 101 15.07 4.37 4.18
C THR A 101 15.10 4.81 2.73
N LEU A 102 15.28 6.11 2.54
CA LEU A 102 15.29 6.74 1.23
C LEU A 102 16.67 7.35 0.99
N ALA A 103 17.36 6.89 -0.03
CA ALA A 103 18.67 7.39 -0.44
C ALA A 103 18.62 7.85 -1.90
N THR A 104 19.66 8.57 -2.32
CA THR A 104 19.79 9.10 -3.69
C THR A 104 19.72 8.05 -4.79
N ASP A 105 19.97 6.78 -4.46
CA ASP A 105 20.01 5.66 -5.39
C ASP A 105 18.96 4.56 -5.10
N GLY A 106 18.04 4.78 -4.15
CA GLY A 106 16.93 3.85 -3.97
C GLY A 106 16.12 3.98 -2.68
N VAL A 107 15.00 3.26 -2.67
CA VAL A 107 14.24 2.94 -1.45
C VAL A 107 14.72 1.61 -0.92
N THR A 108 15.12 1.58 0.34
CA THR A 108 15.41 0.34 1.04
C THR A 108 14.24 -0.03 1.95
N VAL A 109 13.78 -1.27 1.83
CA VAL A 109 12.66 -1.81 2.60
C VAL A 109 13.17 -2.99 3.42
N THR A 110 13.02 -2.93 4.73
CA THR A 110 13.51 -3.91 5.70
C THR A 110 12.40 -4.34 6.65
N VAL A 111 11.95 -5.59 6.55
CA VAL A 111 10.96 -6.17 7.45
C VAL A 111 11.62 -6.79 8.69
N LYS A 112 10.85 -6.96 9.79
CA LYS A 112 11.42 -7.44 11.06
C LYS A 112 11.81 -8.92 11.04
N VAL A 113 11.11 -9.74 10.26
CA VAL A 113 11.30 -11.20 10.25
C VAL A 113 11.36 -11.68 8.80
N ALA A 114 12.34 -12.53 8.51
CA ALA A 114 12.49 -13.14 7.20
C ALA A 114 11.33 -14.11 6.92
N SER A 115 10.78 -14.03 5.71
CA SER A 115 9.75 -14.96 5.26
C SER A 115 10.39 -16.20 4.64
N ALA A 116 9.73 -17.34 4.80
CA ALA A 116 10.13 -18.57 4.12
C ALA A 116 9.98 -18.48 2.59
N ARG A 117 9.17 -17.53 2.11
CA ARG A 117 8.92 -17.26 0.69
C ARG A 117 9.39 -15.85 0.34
N ALA A 118 9.67 -15.62 -0.94
CA ALA A 118 9.88 -14.26 -1.43
C ALA A 118 8.64 -13.40 -1.09
N THR A 119 8.88 -12.17 -0.66
CA THR A 119 7.83 -11.23 -0.24
C THR A 119 7.73 -10.11 -1.27
N PRO A 120 6.70 -10.07 -2.11
CA PRO A 120 6.48 -8.98 -3.04
C PRO A 120 6.38 -7.64 -2.33
N VAL A 121 6.99 -6.62 -2.92
CA VAL A 121 7.01 -5.24 -2.44
C VAL A 121 6.66 -4.30 -3.58
N VAL A 122 5.67 -3.45 -3.35
CA VAL A 122 5.36 -2.30 -4.20
C VAL A 122 5.67 -1.04 -3.41
N ALA A 123 6.40 -0.10 -3.99
CA ALA A 123 6.66 1.20 -3.39
C ALA A 123 6.36 2.32 -4.37
N LEU A 124 5.76 3.40 -3.88
CA LEU A 124 5.62 4.65 -4.62
C LEU A 124 6.41 5.74 -3.92
N VAL A 125 7.14 6.54 -4.68
CA VAL A 125 7.92 7.69 -4.18
C VAL A 125 7.53 8.92 -4.99
N SER A 126 7.13 10.01 -4.33
CA SER A 126 6.70 11.25 -5.00
C SER A 126 7.15 12.51 -4.27
N ASP A 127 7.52 13.54 -5.03
CA ASP A 127 7.91 14.88 -4.56
C ASP A 127 6.91 15.99 -4.95
N GLU A 128 5.66 15.60 -5.26
CA GLU A 128 4.57 16.42 -5.86
C GLU A 128 4.58 16.52 -7.38
N GLN A 129 5.77 16.57 -8.00
CA GLN A 129 5.89 16.78 -9.44
C GLN A 129 5.91 15.43 -10.15
N ASP A 130 6.74 14.53 -9.64
CA ASP A 130 6.92 13.21 -10.20
C ASP A 130 6.48 12.12 -9.20
N THR A 131 6.12 10.96 -9.74
CA THR A 131 5.88 9.75 -8.96
C THR A 131 6.58 8.58 -9.60
N HIS A 132 7.45 7.94 -8.84
CA HIS A 132 8.09 6.69 -9.21
C HIS A 132 7.30 5.53 -8.62
N VAL A 133 6.89 4.58 -9.47
CA VAL A 133 6.30 3.30 -9.05
C VAL A 133 7.39 2.24 -9.16
N LEU A 134 7.71 1.61 -8.03
CA LEU A 134 8.78 0.64 -7.89
C LEU A 134 8.18 -0.70 -7.47
N THR A 135 8.63 -1.77 -8.11
CA THR A 135 8.23 -3.15 -7.80
C THR A 135 9.47 -4.00 -7.58
N GLY A 136 9.43 -4.86 -6.57
CA GLY A 136 10.47 -5.84 -6.33
C GLY A 136 10.01 -6.86 -5.31
N GLU A 137 10.96 -7.59 -4.74
CA GLU A 137 10.68 -8.59 -3.73
C GLU A 137 11.81 -8.67 -2.72
N ILE A 138 11.47 -8.93 -1.46
CA ILE A 138 12.43 -9.37 -0.46
C ILE A 138 12.65 -10.87 -0.70
N PRO A 139 13.87 -11.32 -1.04
CA PRO A 139 14.11 -12.73 -1.30
C PRO A 139 13.78 -13.61 -0.09
N ALA A 140 13.46 -14.88 -0.35
CA ALA A 140 13.22 -15.85 0.72
C ALA A 140 14.41 -15.90 1.69
N GLN A 141 14.12 -16.02 2.99
CA GLN A 141 15.10 -16.03 4.08
C GLN A 141 15.90 -14.71 4.24
N GLN A 142 15.56 -13.66 3.49
CA GLN A 142 16.09 -12.31 3.70
C GLN A 142 15.04 -11.41 4.34
N THR A 143 15.50 -10.29 4.87
CA THR A 143 14.65 -9.27 5.52
C THR A 143 14.60 -7.97 4.74
N GLN A 144 15.36 -7.83 3.66
CA GLN A 144 15.58 -6.54 3.02
C GLN A 144 15.59 -6.64 1.49
N VAL A 145 15.13 -5.56 0.85
CA VAL A 145 15.32 -5.30 -0.58
C VAL A 145 15.65 -3.82 -0.79
N LYS A 146 16.46 -3.53 -1.81
CA LYS A 146 16.67 -2.18 -2.32
C LYS A 146 15.99 -2.05 -3.68
N LEU A 147 15.05 -1.12 -3.78
CA LEU A 147 14.35 -0.77 -5.02
C LEU A 147 15.05 0.45 -5.63
N PRO A 148 15.67 0.33 -6.81
CA PRO A 148 16.45 1.41 -7.39
C PRO A 148 15.56 2.57 -7.84
N VAL A 149 15.94 3.79 -7.47
CA VAL A 149 15.36 5.05 -7.96
C VAL A 149 16.42 6.13 -7.81
N THR A 150 16.48 7.08 -8.74
CA THR A 150 17.43 8.20 -8.67
C THR A 150 16.72 9.42 -8.12
N LEU A 151 17.19 9.93 -6.99
CA LEU A 151 16.58 11.05 -6.27
C LEU A 151 17.60 12.12 -5.94
N GLU A 152 17.14 13.35 -5.73
CA GLU A 152 17.98 14.47 -5.32
C GLU A 152 18.23 14.46 -3.81
N ALA A 153 19.48 14.59 -3.38
CA ALA A 153 19.85 14.64 -1.97
C ALA A 153 19.19 15.84 -1.25
N GLY A 154 18.76 15.65 -0.01
CA GLY A 154 18.16 16.71 0.80
C GLY A 154 16.71 17.06 0.46
N SER A 155 16.12 16.43 -0.56
CA SER A 155 14.70 16.55 -0.89
C SER A 155 13.83 15.69 0.03
N ALA A 156 12.56 16.08 0.19
CA ALA A 156 11.56 15.33 0.95
C ALA A 156 10.52 14.73 0.01
N HIS A 157 10.19 13.45 0.23
CA HIS A 157 9.27 12.69 -0.60
C HIS A 157 8.17 12.06 0.25
N GLY A 158 7.01 11.90 -0.36
CA GLY A 158 5.98 10.98 0.09
C GLY A 158 6.33 9.58 -0.38
N VAL A 159 6.27 8.61 0.53
CA VAL A 159 6.60 7.22 0.26
C VAL A 159 5.48 6.31 0.74
N LEU A 160 4.94 5.50 -0.16
CA LEU A 160 4.06 4.38 0.14
C LEU A 160 4.85 3.09 -0.03
N VAL A 161 4.80 2.18 0.94
CA VAL A 161 5.36 0.82 0.83
C VAL A 161 4.30 -0.20 1.21
N LEU A 162 4.08 -1.15 0.30
CA LEU A 162 3.18 -2.30 0.45
C LEU A 162 4.01 -3.58 0.33
N ALA A 163 4.35 -4.20 1.46
CA ALA A 163 5.10 -5.46 1.51
C ALA A 163 4.17 -6.57 1.99
N VAL A 164 3.97 -7.62 1.19
CA VAL A 164 2.98 -8.67 1.48
C VAL A 164 3.15 -9.23 2.90
N GLY A 165 2.05 -9.27 3.67
CA GLY A 165 2.01 -9.76 5.05
C GLY A 165 2.36 -8.73 6.12
N TRP A 166 2.84 -7.54 5.74
CA TRP A 166 3.14 -6.43 6.65
C TRP A 166 2.19 -5.28 6.43
N ALA A 167 1.89 -4.49 7.46
CA ALA A 167 1.02 -3.33 7.32
C ALA A 167 1.64 -2.32 6.34
N GLY A 168 0.82 -1.76 5.44
CA GLY A 168 1.26 -0.73 4.51
C GLY A 168 1.73 0.52 5.25
N ARG A 169 2.77 1.16 4.72
CA ARG A 169 3.39 2.35 5.33
C ARG A 169 3.26 3.52 4.37
N LEU A 170 2.70 4.63 4.84
CA LEU A 170 2.56 5.88 4.09
C LEU A 170 3.21 7.00 4.90
N GLU A 171 4.36 7.49 4.44
CA GLU A 171 5.23 8.36 5.22
C GLU A 171 5.87 9.47 4.40
N ARG A 172 6.35 10.49 5.10
CA ARG A 172 7.27 11.49 4.56
C ARG A 172 8.69 11.06 4.91
N LEU A 173 9.56 10.94 3.92
CA LEU A 173 10.98 10.61 4.10
C LEU A 173 11.87 11.66 3.43
N GLY A 174 13.00 11.99 4.07
CA GLY A 174 14.06 12.78 3.47
C GLY A 174 15.08 11.88 2.77
N VAL A 175 15.60 12.33 1.64
CA VAL A 175 16.68 11.64 0.92
C VAL A 175 18.00 11.87 1.65
N THR A 176 18.57 10.79 2.19
CA THR A 176 19.88 10.78 2.85
C THR A 176 21.03 10.52 1.88
#